data_AF-C0C6P9-F1
#
_entry.id   AF-C0C6P9-F1
#
_cell.length_a   1.000
_cell.length_b   1.000
_cell.length_c   1.000
_cell.angle_alpha   90.00
_cell.angle_beta   90.00
_cell.angle_gamma   90.00
#
_symmetry.space_group_name_H-M   'P 1'
#
loop_
_entity.id
_entity.type
_entity.pdbx_description
1 polymer ?
#
loop_
_entity_poly.entity_id
_entity_poly.type
_entity_poly.pdbx_seq_one_letter_code
_entity_poly.pdbx_strand_id
1 'polypeptide(L)'
;KVLLERANGIKEGLEENCDKGNYKIVAELEPKRFEFGHMVIHPGGKTCYCGKKGCVDAYCSALCLAEHTDGYLERFFDRLEDEDAELMEVWETYLDDLAITVDNLRMCFDCDIVLGGYVGSCIGPYMKELQKRVEEKNIFEGNGEYVRACKYQKAASALGAAVYYIENFINSI
;
A
#
# COMPACT_ATOMS: atom_id res chain seq x y z
N LYS A 1 3.07 7.89 -3.00
CA LYS A 1 2.61 6.74 -3.80
C LYS A 1 2.75 5.51 -2.92
N VAL A 2 1.65 4.83 -2.58
CA VAL A 2 1.70 3.54 -1.87
C VAL A 2 2.35 2.55 -2.83
N LEU A 3 3.58 2.13 -2.53
CA LEU A 3 4.33 1.17 -3.34
C LEU A 3 4.06 -0.23 -2.79
N LEU A 4 3.32 -1.05 -3.54
CA LEU A 4 3.19 -2.48 -3.24
C LEU A 4 4.48 -3.17 -3.70
N GLU A 5 5.31 -3.62 -2.76
CA GLU A 5 6.61 -4.21 -3.06
C GLU A 5 6.84 -5.62 -2.50
N ARG A 6 7.68 -6.37 -3.23
CA ARG A 6 8.03 -7.79 -3.11
C ARG A 6 8.69 -8.12 -1.76
N ALA A 7 8.14 -9.10 -1.04
CA ALA A 7 8.85 -9.82 0.02
C ALA A 7 9.31 -11.20 -0.53
N ASN A 8 10.62 -11.40 -0.63
CA ASN A 8 11.23 -12.66 -1.07
C ASN A 8 11.22 -13.72 0.06
N GLY A 9 10.91 -14.96 -0.34
CA GLY A 9 11.01 -16.16 0.47
C GLY A 9 10.12 -17.27 -0.09
N ILE A 10 10.77 -18.33 -0.58
CA ILE A 10 10.28 -19.66 -1.01
C ILE A 10 10.13 -19.85 -2.55
N LYS A 11 11.06 -20.69 -3.07
CA LYS A 11 11.06 -21.59 -4.24
C LYS A 11 9.67 -22.04 -4.72
N GLU A 12 9.38 -22.47 -5.95
CA GLU A 12 10.08 -22.90 -7.16
C GLU A 12 8.95 -23.12 -8.19
N GLY A 13 9.27 -23.05 -9.49
CA GLY A 13 8.61 -23.89 -10.49
C GLY A 13 7.20 -23.48 -10.96
N LEU A 14 7.08 -23.30 -12.27
CA LEU A 14 5.84 -23.55 -12.99
C LEU A 14 5.45 -25.02 -12.79
N GLU A 15 4.65 -25.33 -11.77
CA GLU A 15 3.76 -26.47 -11.77
C GLU A 15 2.33 -25.94 -11.60
N GLU A 16 1.48 -26.23 -12.58
CA GLU A 16 0.03 -26.12 -12.44
C GLU A 16 -0.39 -26.91 -11.20
N ASN A 17 -0.80 -26.21 -10.14
CA ASN A 17 -1.56 -26.81 -9.06
C ASN A 17 -2.80 -25.94 -8.78
N CYS A 18 -3.91 -26.38 -9.36
CA CYS A 18 -5.24 -25.79 -9.36
C CYS A 18 -5.95 -25.79 -7.98
N ASP A 19 -5.25 -25.94 -6.85
CA ASP A 19 -5.89 -26.36 -5.58
C ASP A 19 -5.59 -25.53 -4.32
N LYS A 20 -4.93 -24.37 -4.40
CA LYS A 20 -4.84 -23.44 -3.25
C LYS A 20 -4.87 -22.00 -3.72
N GLY A 21 -6.03 -21.37 -3.63
CA GLY A 21 -6.33 -20.00 -4.09
C GLY A 21 -5.58 -18.86 -3.40
N ASN A 22 -4.31 -19.00 -3.04
CA ASN A 22 -3.49 -17.91 -2.53
C ASN A 22 -2.76 -17.23 -3.69
N TYR A 23 -3.35 -16.17 -4.25
CA TYR A 23 -2.64 -15.31 -5.17
C TYR A 23 -1.73 -14.39 -4.36
N LYS A 24 -0.41 -14.46 -4.58
CA LYS A 24 0.49 -13.42 -4.10
C LYS A 24 0.61 -12.41 -5.25
N ILE A 25 0.06 -11.20 -5.14
CA ILE A 25 0.42 -10.14 -6.08
C ILE A 25 1.87 -9.75 -5.78
N VAL A 26 2.78 -10.39 -6.50
CA VAL A 26 4.09 -9.82 -6.81
C VAL A 26 3.94 -9.31 -8.24
N ALA A 27 3.86 -7.99 -8.40
CA ALA A 27 3.71 -7.38 -9.71
C ALA A 27 5.01 -7.54 -10.53
N GLU A 28 5.17 -8.71 -11.14
CA GLU A 28 6.10 -9.00 -12.22
C GLU A 28 5.27 -9.25 -13.49
N LEU A 29 4.63 -8.18 -13.96
CA LEU A 29 4.06 -8.07 -15.29
C LEU A 29 4.58 -6.72 -15.80
N GLU A 30 4.96 -6.65 -17.08
CA GLU A 30 5.65 -5.51 -17.71
C GLU A 30 5.32 -4.13 -17.09
N PRO A 31 6.29 -3.20 -16.96
CA PRO A 31 6.22 -1.97 -16.14
C PRO A 31 5.22 -0.89 -16.59
N LYS A 32 4.11 -1.28 -17.23
CA LYS A 32 3.00 -0.43 -17.61
C LYS A 32 1.74 -0.83 -16.84
N ARG A 33 1.34 0.05 -15.90
CA ARG A 33 -0.06 0.38 -15.54
C ARG A 33 -0.75 -0.42 -14.42
N PHE A 34 -0.15 -0.55 -13.24
CA PHE A 34 -0.99 -0.61 -12.02
C PHE A 34 -1.14 0.79 -11.44
N GLU A 35 -2.23 1.46 -11.84
CA GLU A 35 -2.60 2.81 -11.39
C GLU A 35 -3.71 2.74 -10.33
N PHE A 36 -3.52 1.93 -9.28
CA PHE A 36 -4.49 1.79 -8.18
C PHE A 36 -4.73 3.11 -7.45
N GLY A 37 -3.75 4.03 -7.47
CA GLY A 37 -3.93 5.42 -7.03
C GLY A 37 -5.07 6.16 -7.74
N HIS A 38 -5.50 5.69 -8.92
CA HIS A 38 -6.60 6.26 -9.70
C HIS A 38 -7.90 5.46 -9.65
N MET A 39 -7.96 4.40 -8.83
CA MET A 39 -9.22 3.73 -8.47
C MET A 39 -10.10 4.72 -7.69
N VAL A 40 -11.40 4.74 -7.98
CA VAL A 40 -12.34 5.64 -7.29
C VAL A 40 -12.84 4.97 -6.01
N ILE A 41 -12.57 5.59 -4.86
CA ILE A 41 -13.09 5.17 -3.54
C ILE A 41 -14.21 6.09 -3.05
N HIS A 42 -14.29 7.32 -3.59
CA HIS A 42 -15.31 8.31 -3.26
C HIS A 42 -15.98 8.88 -4.51
N PRO A 43 -17.02 8.23 -5.06
CA PRO A 43 -17.69 8.73 -6.26
C PRO A 43 -18.12 10.21 -6.13
N GLY A 44 -17.67 11.06 -7.05
CA GLY A 44 -17.96 12.50 -7.02
C GLY A 44 -17.14 13.32 -6.02
N GLY A 45 -16.17 12.70 -5.33
CA GLY A 45 -15.32 13.33 -4.31
C GLY A 45 -14.24 14.29 -4.85
N LYS A 46 -13.12 14.37 -4.14
CA LYS A 46 -11.99 15.27 -4.43
C LYS A 46 -11.48 15.07 -5.86
N THR A 47 -11.10 16.15 -6.51
CA THR A 47 -10.54 16.10 -7.87
C THR A 47 -9.09 15.62 -7.80
N CYS A 48 -8.79 14.54 -8.51
CA CYS A 48 -7.44 14.01 -8.65
C CYS A 48 -6.71 14.76 -9.78
N TYR A 49 -5.38 14.80 -9.72
CA TYR A 49 -4.54 15.39 -10.78
C TYR A 49 -4.71 14.68 -12.14
N CYS A 50 -5.22 13.44 -12.17
CA CYS A 50 -5.57 12.76 -13.43
C CYS A 50 -6.89 13.25 -14.06
N GLY A 51 -7.61 14.17 -13.40
CA GLY A 51 -8.88 14.75 -13.86
C GLY A 51 -10.14 14.03 -13.38
N LYS A 52 -10.02 12.80 -12.83
CA LYS A 52 -11.15 12.08 -12.21
C LYS A 52 -11.49 12.65 -10.84
N LYS A 53 -12.69 12.32 -10.34
CA LYS A 53 -13.12 12.62 -8.97
C LYS A 53 -13.19 11.36 -8.12
N GLY A 54 -12.64 11.43 -6.92
CA GLY A 54 -12.72 10.34 -5.94
C GLY A 54 -11.59 9.33 -5.96
N CYS A 55 -10.49 9.61 -6.67
CA CYS A 55 -9.37 8.68 -6.76
C CYS A 55 -8.66 8.51 -5.41
N VAL A 56 -8.17 7.30 -5.13
CA VAL A 56 -7.33 6.98 -3.94
C VAL A 56 -6.25 8.04 -3.70
N ASP A 57 -5.49 8.45 -4.72
CA ASP A 57 -4.40 9.43 -4.60
C ASP A 57 -4.86 10.81 -4.07
N ALA A 58 -6.14 11.15 -4.21
CA ALA A 58 -6.69 12.40 -3.68
C ALA A 58 -6.94 12.36 -2.16
N TYR A 59 -6.75 11.19 -1.52
CA TYR A 59 -7.00 10.95 -0.10
C TYR A 59 -5.82 10.26 0.58
N CYS A 60 -5.28 9.20 -0.04
CA CYS A 60 -4.27 8.31 0.55
C CYS A 60 -2.84 8.59 0.03
N SER A 61 -2.52 9.85 -0.28
CA SER A 61 -1.17 10.21 -0.72
C SER A 61 -0.36 10.87 0.40
N ALA A 62 0.97 10.74 0.30
CA ALA A 62 1.88 11.46 1.19
C ALA A 62 1.68 12.98 1.15
N LEU A 63 1.29 13.51 -0.02
CA LEU A 63 1.03 14.93 -0.20
C LEU A 63 -0.18 15.37 0.63
N CYS A 64 -1.25 14.56 0.67
CA CYS A 64 -2.45 14.87 1.46
C CYS A 64 -2.12 15.07 2.95
N LEU A 65 -1.16 14.32 3.50
CA LEU A 65 -0.73 14.48 4.89
C LEU A 65 0.22 15.68 5.04
N ALA A 66 1.19 15.80 4.13
CA ALA A 66 2.19 16.86 4.15
C ALA A 66 1.59 18.27 4.00
N GLU A 67 0.43 18.40 3.32
CA GLU A 67 -0.32 19.66 3.19
C GLU A 67 -0.71 20.26 4.55
N HIS A 68 -0.85 19.45 5.61
CA HIS A 68 -1.15 19.93 6.97
C HIS A 68 0.10 20.40 7.75
N THR A 69 1.29 20.25 7.18
CA THR A 69 2.58 20.53 7.83
C THR A 69 3.57 21.21 6.88
N ASP A 70 3.11 22.23 6.17
CA ASP A 70 3.91 23.08 5.27
C ASP A 70 4.64 22.29 4.16
N GLY A 71 4.10 21.13 3.76
CA GLY A 71 4.68 20.25 2.75
C GLY A 71 5.69 19.23 3.28
N TYR A 72 5.87 19.12 4.59
CA TYR A 72 6.83 18.18 5.21
C TYR A 72 6.10 17.01 5.87
N LEU A 73 6.19 15.83 5.26
CA LEU A 73 5.55 14.62 5.78
C LEU A 73 6.10 14.19 7.14
N GLU A 74 7.40 14.32 7.34
CA GLU A 74 8.06 13.96 8.60
C GLU A 74 7.44 14.73 9.77
N ARG A 75 7.23 16.04 9.58
CA ARG A 75 6.59 16.90 10.59
C ARG A 75 5.15 16.53 10.88
N PHE A 76 4.44 15.93 9.93
CA PHE A 76 3.09 15.40 10.18
C PHE A 76 3.15 14.28 11.21
N PHE A 77 4.05 13.32 11.01
CA PHE A 77 4.21 12.20 11.95
C PHE A 77 4.77 12.63 13.30
N ASP A 78 5.69 13.60 13.35
CA ASP A 78 6.19 14.16 14.62
C ASP A 78 5.03 14.75 15.45
N ARG A 79 4.18 15.58 14.82
CA ARG A 79 3.01 16.17 15.50
C ARG A 79 1.91 15.17 15.82
N LEU A 80 1.79 14.10 15.02
CA LEU A 80 0.87 13.01 15.31
C LEU A 80 1.31 12.23 16.56
N GLU A 81 2.62 12.07 16.77
CA GLU A 81 3.19 11.49 17.99
C GLU A 81 2.98 12.40 19.22
N ASP A 82 2.98 13.73 19.02
CA ASP A 82 2.64 14.73 20.05
C ASP A 82 1.12 14.81 20.37
N GLU A 83 0.30 13.88 19.86
CA GLU A 83 -1.15 13.82 20.07
C GLU A 83 -1.90 15.09 19.61
N ASP A 84 -1.43 15.73 18.53
CA ASP A 84 -2.12 16.87 17.94
C ASP A 84 -3.52 16.48 17.43
N ALA A 85 -4.56 16.98 18.09
CA ALA A 85 -5.95 16.58 17.85
C ALA A 85 -6.41 16.79 16.40
N GLU A 86 -5.98 17.87 15.75
CA GLU A 86 -6.35 18.15 14.36
C GLU A 86 -5.72 17.13 13.41
N LEU A 87 -4.44 16.82 13.60
CA LEU A 87 -3.74 15.85 12.75
C LEU A 87 -4.17 14.41 13.03
N MET A 88 -4.57 14.09 14.26
CA MET A 88 -5.18 12.80 14.56
C MET A 88 -6.46 12.59 13.77
N GLU A 89 -7.35 13.59 13.68
CA GLU A 89 -8.59 13.47 12.88
C GLU A 89 -8.28 13.25 11.38
N VAL A 90 -7.28 13.97 10.85
CA VAL A 90 -6.79 13.77 9.48
C VAL A 90 -6.26 12.35 9.28
N TRP A 91 -5.49 11.84 10.25
CA TRP A 91 -4.90 10.51 10.19
C TRP A 91 -5.95 9.40 10.27
N GLU A 92 -6.95 9.56 11.13
CA GLU A 92 -8.08 8.64 11.25
C GLU A 92 -8.85 8.53 9.92
N THR A 93 -9.17 9.67 9.31
CA THR A 93 -9.81 9.72 7.98
C THR A 93 -8.94 9.06 6.91
N TYR A 94 -7.61 9.31 6.95
CA TYR A 94 -6.66 8.69 6.04
C TYR A 94 -6.65 7.16 6.18
N LEU A 95 -6.68 6.63 7.42
CA LEU A 95 -6.70 5.20 7.67
C LEU A 95 -8.00 4.53 7.22
N ASP A 96 -9.15 5.21 7.34
CA ASP A 96 -10.43 4.73 6.84
C ASP A 96 -10.43 4.60 5.30
N ASP A 97 -9.94 5.62 4.61
CA ASP A 97 -9.81 5.63 3.14
C ASP A 97 -8.80 4.59 2.65
N LEU A 98 -7.70 4.42 3.39
CA LEU A 98 -6.71 3.39 3.11
C LEU A 98 -7.29 1.99 3.34
N ALA A 99 -8.08 1.78 4.39
CA ALA A 99 -8.75 0.51 4.65
C ALA A 99 -9.72 0.13 3.54
N ILE A 100 -10.52 1.07 3.01
CA ILE A 100 -11.38 0.85 1.84
C ILE A 100 -10.54 0.43 0.62
N THR A 101 -9.42 1.12 0.40
CA THR A 101 -8.52 0.82 -0.72
C THR A 101 -7.96 -0.60 -0.60
N VAL A 102 -7.50 -0.98 0.58
CA VAL A 102 -6.93 -2.30 0.88
C VAL A 102 -7.98 -3.40 0.73
N ASP A 103 -9.19 -3.18 1.26
CA ASP A 103 -10.32 -4.11 1.13
C ASP A 103 -10.67 -4.36 -0.35
N ASN A 104 -10.82 -3.29 -1.14
CA ASN A 104 -11.08 -3.40 -2.58
C ASN A 104 -9.99 -4.22 -3.31
N LEU A 105 -8.72 -4.01 -2.98
CA LEU A 105 -7.62 -4.78 -3.56
C LEU A 105 -7.66 -6.25 -3.12
N ARG A 106 -7.96 -6.52 -1.84
CA ARG A 106 -8.15 -7.90 -1.34
C ARG A 106 -9.28 -8.60 -2.09
N MET A 107 -10.41 -7.92 -2.30
CA MET A 107 -11.56 -8.49 -3.02
C MET A 107 -11.27 -8.77 -4.50
N CYS A 108 -10.46 -7.94 -5.16
CA CYS A 108 -10.13 -8.13 -6.57
C CYS A 108 -9.07 -9.22 -6.82
N PHE A 109 -8.16 -9.42 -5.87
CA PHE A 109 -6.94 -10.19 -6.15
C PHE A 109 -6.61 -11.27 -5.13
N ASP A 110 -7.32 -11.33 -4.01
CA ASP A 110 -7.13 -12.34 -2.96
C ASP A 110 -5.66 -12.52 -2.56
N CYS A 111 -4.98 -11.40 -2.28
CA CYS A 111 -3.56 -11.37 -1.98
C CYS A 111 -3.18 -10.67 -0.68
N ASP A 112 -1.95 -10.93 -0.24
CA ASP A 112 -1.24 -10.08 0.73
C ASP A 112 -0.95 -8.71 0.13
N ILE A 113 -1.07 -7.67 0.96
CA ILE A 113 -0.89 -6.27 0.58
C ILE A 113 0.26 -5.69 1.41
N VAL A 114 1.31 -5.23 0.72
CA VAL A 114 2.47 -4.57 1.33
C VAL A 114 2.42 -3.06 1.11
N LEU A 115 2.33 -2.27 2.18
CA LEU A 115 2.30 -0.82 2.11
C LEU A 115 3.71 -0.25 2.08
N GLY A 116 4.13 0.26 0.92
CA GLY A 116 5.41 0.95 0.74
C GLY A 116 5.26 2.42 0.38
N GLY A 117 6.36 3.03 -0.07
CA GLY A 117 6.46 4.46 -0.33
C GLY A 117 6.66 5.27 0.95
N TYR A 118 6.61 6.60 0.82
CA TYR A 118 6.91 7.51 1.94
C TYR A 118 6.04 7.24 3.18
N VAL A 119 4.71 7.14 3.01
CA VAL A 119 3.80 6.80 4.13
C VAL A 119 4.04 5.38 4.62
N GLY A 120 4.26 4.41 3.73
CA GLY A 120 4.59 3.03 4.13
C GLY A 120 5.86 2.91 4.98
N SER A 121 6.75 3.89 4.91
CA SER A 121 7.96 3.96 5.75
C SER A 121 7.67 4.47 7.17
N CYS A 122 6.59 5.23 7.36
CA CYS A 122 6.21 5.82 8.64
C CYS A 122 5.02 5.09 9.30
N ILE A 123 4.26 4.29 8.56
CA ILE A 123 3.01 3.66 9.05
C ILE A 123 3.21 2.52 10.04
N GLY A 124 4.46 2.06 10.24
CA GLY A 124 4.79 0.90 11.09
C GLY A 124 4.10 0.89 12.48
N PRO A 125 4.17 1.98 13.27
CA PRO A 125 3.51 2.07 14.57
C PRO A 125 1.98 1.95 14.52
N TYR A 126 1.36 2.28 13.38
CA TYR A 126 -0.09 2.34 13.19
C TYR A 126 -0.67 1.10 12.50
N MET A 127 0.17 0.09 12.19
CA MET A 127 -0.26 -1.09 11.45
C MET A 127 -1.39 -1.85 12.13
N LYS A 128 -1.38 -1.98 13.46
CA LYS A 128 -2.46 -2.67 14.20
C LYS A 128 -3.81 -1.99 14.00
N GLU A 129 -3.80 -0.66 13.96
CA GLU A 129 -5.00 0.16 13.82
C GLU A 129 -5.57 0.06 12.41
N LEU A 130 -4.69 0.04 11.40
CA LEU A 130 -5.09 -0.23 10.02
C LEU A 130 -5.62 -1.66 9.83
N GLN A 131 -4.93 -2.66 10.39
CA GLN A 131 -5.34 -4.06 10.29
C GLN A 131 -6.73 -4.29 10.90
N LYS A 132 -7.02 -3.66 12.04
CA LYS A 132 -8.35 -3.67 12.65
C LYS A 132 -9.43 -3.09 11.73
N ARG A 133 -9.20 -1.90 11.15
CA ARG A 133 -10.16 -1.28 10.20
C ARG A 133 -10.42 -2.14 8.96
N VAL A 134 -9.38 -2.82 8.47
CA VAL A 134 -9.48 -3.68 7.31
C VAL A 134 -10.24 -4.97 7.65
N GLU A 135 -9.97 -5.56 8.82
CA GLU A 135 -10.71 -6.72 9.34
C GLU A 135 -12.20 -6.41 9.50
N GLU A 136 -12.55 -5.23 10.01
CA GLU A 136 -13.95 -4.80 10.14
C GLU A 136 -14.70 -4.68 8.79
N LYS A 137 -13.96 -4.54 7.67
CA LYS A 137 -14.54 -4.48 6.31
C LYS A 137 -14.58 -5.85 5.63
N ASN A 138 -13.63 -6.72 5.92
CA ASN A 138 -13.54 -8.03 5.30
C ASN A 138 -14.49 -9.04 5.97
N ILE A 139 -15.63 -9.30 5.33
CA ILE A 139 -16.64 -10.25 5.80
C ILE A 139 -16.30 -11.73 5.50
N PHE A 140 -15.21 -11.99 4.76
CA PHE A 140 -14.87 -13.33 4.25
C PHE A 140 -13.75 -14.01 5.05
N GLU A 141 -12.82 -13.24 5.61
CA GLU A 141 -11.69 -13.74 6.39
C GLU A 141 -11.49 -12.94 7.67
N GLY A 142 -11.22 -13.63 8.79
CA GLY A 142 -11.29 -13.06 10.13
C GLY A 142 -10.00 -12.47 10.69
N ASN A 143 -9.02 -12.07 9.88
CA ASN A 143 -7.90 -11.29 10.38
C ASN A 143 -7.32 -10.32 9.34
N GLY A 144 -6.85 -9.15 9.79
CA GLY A 144 -6.20 -8.14 8.93
C GLY A 144 -4.72 -8.42 8.61
N GLU A 145 -4.20 -9.61 8.94
CA GLU A 145 -2.75 -9.90 8.89
C GLU A 145 -2.16 -9.91 7.47
N TYR A 146 -3.02 -10.00 6.45
CA TYR A 146 -2.63 -9.88 5.04
C TYR A 146 -2.09 -8.49 4.67
N VAL A 147 -2.27 -7.47 5.52
CA VAL A 147 -1.75 -6.12 5.32
C VAL A 147 -0.48 -5.89 6.14
N ARG A 148 0.62 -5.49 5.49
CA ARG A 148 1.93 -5.32 6.14
C ARG A 148 2.64 -4.05 5.67
N ALA A 149 3.36 -3.37 6.56
CA ALA A 149 4.28 -2.31 6.15
C ALA A 149 5.52 -2.88 5.45
N CYS A 150 6.04 -2.17 4.46
CA CYS A 150 7.29 -2.53 3.81
C CYS A 150 8.46 -2.40 4.80
N LYS A 151 9.28 -3.46 4.91
CA LYS A 151 10.46 -3.48 5.79
C LYS A 151 11.64 -2.65 5.25
N TYR A 152 11.67 -2.37 3.95
CA TYR A 152 12.73 -1.60 3.31
C TYR A 152 12.19 -0.21 2.93
N GLN A 153 12.67 0.82 3.61
CA GLN A 153 12.01 2.13 3.61
C GLN A 153 12.56 3.12 2.57
N LYS A 154 13.86 3.05 2.22
CA LYS A 154 14.52 4.07 1.38
C LYS A 154 14.94 3.63 -0.02
N ALA A 155 15.13 2.34 -0.24
CA ALA A 155 15.70 1.81 -1.48
C ALA A 155 14.93 0.60 -2.01
N ALA A 156 13.68 0.44 -1.60
CA ALA A 156 12.85 -0.71 -1.89
C ALA A 156 12.71 -0.91 -3.42
N SER A 157 12.38 0.17 -4.14
CA SER A 157 12.25 0.15 -5.60
C SER A 157 13.60 -0.05 -6.30
N ALA A 158 14.69 0.50 -5.74
CA ALA A 158 16.04 0.31 -6.27
C ALA A 158 16.53 -1.14 -6.06
N LEU A 159 16.18 -1.75 -4.93
CA LEU A 159 16.46 -3.14 -4.61
C LEU A 159 15.67 -4.06 -5.54
N GLY A 160 14.38 -3.79 -5.76
CA GLY A 160 13.56 -4.53 -6.71
C GLY A 160 14.15 -4.49 -8.13
N ALA A 161 14.57 -3.31 -8.59
CA ALA A 161 15.25 -3.18 -9.87
C ALA A 161 16.60 -3.94 -9.90
N ALA A 162 17.39 -3.89 -8.82
CA ALA A 162 18.66 -4.60 -8.74
C ALA A 162 18.48 -6.13 -8.74
N VAL A 163 17.47 -6.65 -8.04
CA VAL A 163 17.13 -8.08 -8.00
C VAL A 163 16.84 -8.59 -9.41
N TYR A 164 16.09 -7.85 -10.22
CA TYR A 164 15.81 -8.22 -11.60
C TYR A 164 17.10 -8.46 -12.42
N TYR A 165 18.09 -7.55 -12.31
CA TYR A 165 19.38 -7.73 -12.99
C TYR A 165 20.21 -8.87 -12.41
N ILE A 166 20.16 -9.08 -11.10
CA ILE A 166 20.87 -10.18 -10.42
C ILE A 166 20.27 -11.53 -10.85
N GLU A 167 18.94 -11.64 -10.91
CA GLU A 167 18.24 -12.86 -11.35
C GLU A 167 18.56 -13.17 -12.82
N ASN A 168 18.54 -12.17 -13.69
CA ASN A 168 18.95 -12.34 -15.09
C ASN A 168 20.41 -12.80 -15.23
N PHE A 169 21.32 -12.27 -14.40
CA PHE A 169 22.71 -12.71 -14.40
C PHE A 169 22.83 -14.16 -13.92
N ILE A 170 22.21 -14.52 -12.79
CA ILE A 170 22.23 -15.89 -12.25
C ILE A 170 21.64 -16.90 -13.25
N ASN A 171 20.58 -16.53 -13.96
CA ASN A 171 19.97 -17.41 -14.98
C ASN A 171 20.79 -17.53 -16.28
N SER A 172 21.83 -16.69 -16.44
CA SER A 172 22.71 -16.69 -17.62
C SER A 172 24.01 -17.48 -17.45
N ILE A 173 24.27 -18.01 -16.25
CA ILE A 173 25.42 -18.85 -15.88
C ILE A 173 24.96 -20.26 -15.56
#